data_AF-A0A7W0K690-F1
#
_entry.id   AF-A0A7W0K690-F1
#
_cell.length_a   1.000
_cell.length_b   1.000
_cell.length_c   1.000
_cell.angle_alpha   90.00
_cell.angle_beta   90.00
_cell.angle_gamma   90.00
#
_symmetry.space_group_name_H-M   'P 1'
#
loop_
_entity.id
_entity.type
_entity.pdbx_description
1 polymer ?
#
loop_
_entity_poly.entity_id
_entity_poly.type
_entity_poly.pdbx_seq_one_letter_code
_entity_poly.pdbx_strand_id
1 'polypeptide(L)'
;MVGVVERRVKRNHSHATQVGRWEYAGLAGLGPKVNHSCDPNCGIRINDSGAPDLVARGLIATGEEVTFDYAMRNYSIDFFPVQCHCGSPVCRGSVTGWKDLPDKRKRAYQGYVAPYLLAIDAGMSFPAVSF
;
A
#
# COMPACT_ATOMS: atom_id res chain seq x y z
N MET A 1 -7.07 3.46 -10.68
CA MET A 1 -8.24 2.74 -10.14
C MET A 1 -8.66 3.44 -8.87
N VAL A 2 -9.93 3.83 -8.76
CA VAL A 2 -10.46 4.55 -7.60
C VAL A 2 -10.69 3.56 -6.46
N GLY A 3 -10.16 3.86 -5.28
CA GLY A 3 -10.37 3.09 -4.06
C GLY A 3 -11.70 3.42 -3.40
N VAL A 4 -12.35 2.42 -2.80
CA VAL A 4 -13.57 2.60 -2.02
C VAL A 4 -13.44 1.83 -0.71
N VAL A 5 -13.62 2.50 0.42
CA VAL A 5 -13.73 1.85 1.72
C VAL A 5 -15.13 1.24 1.85
N GLU A 6 -15.21 -0.07 2.04
CA GLU A 6 -16.47 -0.79 2.24
C GLU A 6 -16.87 -0.79 3.71
N ARG A 7 -15.89 -1.01 4.60
CA ARG A 7 -16.12 -1.16 6.04
C ARG A 7 -14.86 -0.86 6.83
N ARG A 8 -15.02 -0.40 8.07
CA ARG A 8 -13.92 -0.39 9.05
C ARG A 8 -13.66 -1.82 9.54
N VAL A 9 -12.40 -2.13 9.84
CA VAL A 9 -12.01 -3.38 10.48
C VAL A 9 -11.24 -3.08 11.76
N LYS A 10 -11.47 -3.92 12.77
CA LYS A 10 -11.00 -3.65 14.15
C LYS A 10 -9.48 -3.80 14.32
N ARG A 11 -8.82 -4.56 13.45
CA ARG A 11 -7.40 -4.92 13.58
C ARG A 11 -6.78 -5.27 12.23
N ASN A 12 -5.46 -5.29 12.20
CA ASN A 12 -4.70 -5.82 11.06
C ASN A 12 -4.99 -7.31 10.86
N HIS A 13 -5.06 -7.74 9.60
CA HIS A 13 -5.16 -9.12 9.12
C HIS A 13 -4.85 -9.14 7.61
N SER A 14 -4.80 -10.31 6.98
CA SER A 14 -4.36 -10.49 5.58
C SER A 14 -5.14 -9.72 4.51
N HIS A 15 -6.30 -9.18 4.86
CA HIS A 15 -7.19 -8.42 3.96
C HIS A 15 -7.51 -7.03 4.51
N ALA A 16 -6.92 -6.66 5.66
CA ALA A 16 -7.04 -5.33 6.21
C ALA A 16 -6.14 -4.38 5.41
N THR A 17 -6.67 -3.22 5.08
CA THR A 17 -5.91 -2.14 4.48
C THR A 17 -5.77 -1.04 5.51
N GLN A 18 -4.53 -0.66 5.84
CA GLN A 18 -4.31 0.51 6.67
C GLN A 18 -4.79 1.77 5.95
N VAL A 19 -5.51 2.63 6.67
CA VAL A 19 -6.04 3.92 6.17
C VAL A 19 -5.68 5.10 7.07
N GLY A 20 -5.06 4.83 8.21
CA GLY A 20 -4.55 5.82 9.15
C GLY A 20 -3.51 5.19 10.07
N ARG A 21 -2.99 5.94 11.05
CA ARG A 21 -1.91 5.44 11.92
C ARG A 21 -2.26 4.13 12.63
N TRP A 22 -3.51 4.00 13.08
CA TRP A 22 -4.02 2.83 13.80
C TRP A 22 -5.35 2.32 13.23
N GLU A 23 -5.70 2.78 12.03
CA GLU A 23 -7.00 2.55 11.41
C GLU A 23 -6.88 1.61 10.23
N TYR A 24 -7.82 0.67 10.13
CA TYR A 24 -7.86 -0.32 9.08
C TYR A 24 -9.26 -0.40 8.45
N ALA A 25 -9.30 -0.70 7.16
CA ALA A 25 -10.51 -0.82 6.37
C ALA A 25 -10.48 -2.05 5.45
N GLY A 26 -11.65 -2.59 5.15
CA GLY A 26 -11.88 -3.46 4.00
C GLY A 26 -12.19 -2.59 2.79
N LEU A 27 -11.57 -2.90 1.65
CA LEU A 27 -11.82 -2.18 0.39
C LEU A 27 -12.85 -2.94 -0.46
N ALA A 28 -13.69 -2.20 -1.19
CA ALA A 28 -14.60 -2.75 -2.18
C ALA A 28 -13.91 -2.92 -3.57
N GLY A 29 -14.62 -3.59 -4.48
CA GLY A 29 -14.25 -3.68 -5.88
C GLY A 29 -12.94 -4.43 -6.12
N LEU A 30 -12.11 -3.90 -7.01
CA LEU A 30 -10.86 -4.53 -7.44
C LEU A 30 -9.67 -4.23 -6.51
N GLY A 31 -9.79 -3.30 -5.56
CA GLY A 31 -8.73 -2.95 -4.60
C GLY A 31 -8.08 -4.16 -3.91
N PRO A 32 -8.86 -5.10 -3.35
CA PRO A 32 -8.33 -6.31 -2.72
C PRO A 32 -7.73 -7.36 -3.67
N LYS A 33 -7.80 -7.14 -5.00
CA LYS A 33 -7.34 -8.10 -6.02
C LYS A 33 -5.98 -7.72 -6.61
N VAL A 34 -5.44 -6.55 -6.27
CA VAL A 34 -4.16 -6.08 -6.80
C VAL A 34 -3.01 -6.71 -6.03
N ASN A 35 -2.13 -7.40 -6.74
CA ASN A 35 -1.01 -8.12 -6.15
C ASN A 35 0.16 -7.22 -5.79
N HIS A 36 1.03 -7.78 -4.96
CA HIS A 36 2.29 -7.19 -4.59
C HIS A 36 3.35 -7.37 -5.70
N SER A 37 4.10 -6.30 -5.99
CA SER A 37 5.43 -6.40 -6.61
C SER A 37 6.47 -5.58 -5.85
N CYS A 38 7.69 -6.12 -5.76
CA CYS A 38 8.85 -5.39 -5.26
C CYS A 38 9.38 -4.35 -6.27
N ASP A 39 8.95 -4.43 -7.52
CA ASP A 39 9.19 -3.41 -8.55
C ASP A 39 7.87 -3.09 -9.25
N PRO A 40 7.01 -2.27 -8.62
CA PRO A 40 5.64 -2.11 -9.07
C PRO A 40 5.48 -1.03 -10.14
N ASN A 41 4.51 -1.20 -11.02
CA ASN A 41 4.10 -0.16 -11.99
C ASN A 41 3.07 0.83 -11.43
N CYS A 42 2.50 0.57 -10.25
CA CYS A 42 1.59 1.47 -9.57
C CYS A 42 2.05 1.84 -8.15
N GLY A 43 1.41 2.87 -7.60
CA GLY A 43 1.50 3.24 -6.20
C GLY A 43 0.21 3.82 -5.66
N ILE A 44 0.29 4.40 -4.46
CA ILE A 44 -0.90 4.79 -3.68
C ILE A 44 -1.02 6.31 -3.60
N ARG A 45 -2.25 6.80 -3.78
CA ARG A 45 -2.68 8.13 -3.35
C ARG A 45 -3.95 7.99 -2.52
N ILE A 46 -4.13 8.84 -1.52
CA ILE A 46 -5.35 8.85 -0.72
C ILE A 46 -6.31 9.86 -1.36
N ASN A 47 -7.51 9.41 -1.70
CA ASN A 47 -8.54 10.25 -2.34
C ASN A 47 -9.32 11.08 -1.31
N ASP A 48 -10.27 11.89 -1.77
CA ASP A 48 -11.04 12.79 -0.89
C ASP A 48 -11.94 12.04 0.09
N SER A 49 -12.39 10.83 -0.26
CA SER A 49 -13.06 9.90 0.65
C SER A 49 -12.07 9.06 1.44
N GLY A 50 -10.80 9.48 1.51
CA GLY A 50 -9.63 8.86 2.12
C GLY A 50 -9.39 7.37 1.91
N ALA A 51 -9.97 6.83 0.85
CA ALA A 51 -9.65 5.51 0.36
C ALA A 51 -8.37 5.57 -0.47
N PRO A 52 -7.60 4.46 -0.53
CA PRO A 52 -6.40 4.39 -1.34
C PRO A 52 -6.74 4.17 -2.81
N ASP A 53 -6.52 5.18 -3.63
CA ASP A 53 -6.44 5.06 -5.08
C ASP A 53 -5.14 4.37 -5.49
N LEU A 54 -5.25 3.54 -6.52
CA LEU A 54 -4.10 2.99 -7.21
C LEU A 54 -3.81 3.84 -8.45
N VAL A 55 -2.63 4.45 -8.47
CA VAL A 55 -2.19 5.35 -9.55
C VAL A 55 -0.97 4.78 -10.24
N ALA A 56 -0.90 4.94 -11.56
CA ALA A 56 0.24 4.50 -12.35
C ALA A 56 1.48 5.35 -12.02
N ARG A 57 2.65 4.71 -11.92
CA ARG A 57 3.97 5.35 -11.77
C ARG A 57 4.64 5.63 -13.12
N GLY A 58 4.05 5.14 -14.20
CA GLY A 58 4.53 5.24 -15.58
C GLY A 58 3.52 4.65 -16.55
N LEU A 59 3.93 4.42 -17.79
CA LEU A 59 3.11 3.71 -18.78
C LEU A 59 2.96 2.24 -18.36
N ILE A 60 1.77 1.68 -18.59
CA ILE A 60 1.45 0.28 -18.32
C ILE A 60 0.99 -0.33 -19.64
N ALA A 61 1.67 -1.37 -20.11
CA ALA A 61 1.34 -2.01 -21.37
C ALA A 61 0.04 -2.84 -21.28
N THR A 62 -0.61 -3.07 -22.42
CA THR A 62 -1.76 -3.98 -22.46
C THR A 62 -1.31 -5.39 -22.09
N GLY A 63 -2.02 -6.01 -21.14
CA GLY A 63 -1.68 -7.34 -20.62
C GLY A 63 -0.62 -7.34 -19.51
N GLU A 64 -0.01 -6.19 -19.20
CA GLU A 64 0.88 -6.08 -18.05
C GLU A 64 0.06 -6.10 -16.75
N GLU A 65 0.50 -6.91 -15.77
CA GLU A 65 -0.17 -6.98 -14.48
C GLU A 65 -0.01 -5.67 -13.72
N VAL A 66 -1.12 -5.14 -13.24
CA VAL A 66 -1.14 -3.98 -12.36
C VAL A 66 -0.74 -4.41 -10.95
N THR A 67 0.36 -3.85 -10.43
CA THR A 67 0.92 -4.22 -9.11
C THR A 67 1.35 -2.99 -8.32
N PHE A 68 1.39 -3.11 -6.99
CA PHE A 68 1.98 -2.10 -6.10
C PHE A 68 2.82 -2.75 -4.99
N ASP A 69 3.71 -1.97 -4.37
CA ASP A 69 4.38 -2.44 -3.16
C ASP A 69 3.43 -2.25 -1.97
N TYR A 70 3.08 -3.33 -1.27
CA TYR A 70 2.13 -3.26 -0.15
C TYR A 70 2.64 -2.34 0.98
N ALA A 71 3.96 -2.13 1.06
CA ALA A 71 4.58 -1.17 1.96
C ALA A 71 4.18 0.28 1.66
N MET A 72 3.74 0.63 0.44
CA MET A 72 3.24 1.98 0.12
C MET A 72 1.92 2.31 0.84
N ARG A 73 1.29 1.32 1.47
CA ARG A 73 0.02 1.45 2.19
C ARG A 73 0.07 0.95 3.63
N ASN A 74 0.87 -0.07 3.93
CA ASN A 74 0.85 -0.68 5.26
C ASN A 74 2.18 -0.45 5.99
N TYR A 75 2.10 0.01 7.23
CA TYR A 75 3.26 0.23 8.09
C TYR A 75 3.93 -1.09 8.49
N SER A 76 3.13 -2.08 8.87
CA SER A 76 3.54 -3.48 9.05
C SER A 76 2.70 -4.42 8.19
N ILE A 77 3.28 -5.56 7.82
CA ILE A 77 2.59 -6.66 7.15
C ILE A 77 2.85 -7.91 8.00
N ASP A 78 1.86 -8.25 8.81
CA ASP A 78 2.00 -9.31 9.83
C ASP A 78 1.32 -10.63 9.37
N PHE A 79 0.49 -10.57 8.34
CA PHE A 79 -0.40 -11.67 7.91
C PHE A 79 -0.26 -11.97 6.41
N PHE A 80 0.97 -12.21 5.96
CA PHE A 80 1.27 -12.57 4.58
C PHE A 80 2.34 -13.67 4.53
N PRO A 81 2.38 -14.52 3.49
CA PRO A 81 3.43 -15.51 3.33
C PRO A 81 4.84 -14.91 3.42
N VAL A 82 5.75 -15.67 4.03
CA VAL A 82 7.15 -15.26 4.20
C VAL A 82 7.84 -15.05 2.85
N GLN A 83 7.50 -15.88 1.85
CA GLN A 83 8.12 -15.84 0.52
C GLN A 83 7.32 -14.99 -0.47
N CYS A 84 8.01 -14.06 -1.13
CA CYS A 84 7.47 -13.24 -2.20
C CYS A 84 7.66 -13.92 -3.56
N HIS A 85 6.60 -13.94 -4.36
CA HIS A 85 6.58 -14.55 -5.70
C HIS A 85 6.35 -13.55 -6.82
N CYS A 86 6.68 -12.27 -6.62
CA CYS A 86 6.40 -11.21 -7.61
C CYS A 86 7.18 -11.29 -8.92
N GLY A 87 8.18 -12.18 -9.04
CA GLY A 87 8.97 -12.37 -10.27
C GLY A 87 9.94 -11.24 -10.63
N SER A 88 9.96 -10.12 -9.89
CA SER A 88 10.88 -9.01 -10.15
C SER A 88 12.35 -9.42 -9.99
N PRO A 89 13.27 -8.99 -10.89
CA PRO A 89 14.72 -9.17 -10.72
C PRO A 89 15.29 -8.50 -9.47
N VAL A 90 14.58 -7.50 -8.93
CA VAL A 90 14.94 -6.79 -7.69
C VAL A 90 14.01 -7.16 -6.54
N CYS A 91 13.47 -8.39 -6.55
CA CYS A 91 12.64 -8.92 -5.46
C CYS A 91 13.40 -8.90 -4.12
N ARG A 92 12.69 -8.55 -3.04
CA ARG A 92 13.23 -8.54 -1.66
C ARG A 92 13.22 -9.93 -1.01
N GLY A 93 12.67 -10.94 -1.68
CA GLY A 93 12.46 -12.29 -1.12
C GLY A 93 11.22 -12.42 -0.22
N SER A 94 10.76 -11.34 0.42
CA SER A 94 9.58 -11.31 1.28
C SER A 94 8.73 -10.05 1.07
N VAL A 95 7.45 -10.12 1.47
CA VAL A 95 6.52 -8.97 1.45
C VAL A 95 6.54 -8.31 2.83
N THR A 96 7.08 -7.09 2.92
CA THR A 96 7.25 -6.37 4.19
C THR A 96 6.51 -5.04 4.20
N GLY A 97 6.29 -4.49 5.39
CA GLY A 97 5.66 -3.17 5.57
C GLY A 97 6.64 -2.01 5.41
N TRP A 98 6.09 -0.78 5.43
CA TRP A 98 6.84 0.47 5.31
C TRP A 98 8.01 0.56 6.31
N LYS A 99 7.79 0.11 7.56
CA LYS A 99 8.77 0.20 8.64
C LYS A 99 10.08 -0.56 8.31
N ASP A 100 9.98 -1.60 7.48
CA ASP A 100 11.07 -2.51 7.14
C ASP A 100 11.72 -2.16 5.79
N LEU A 101 11.27 -1.09 5.12
CA LEU A 101 11.85 -0.66 3.85
C LEU A 101 13.19 0.08 4.05
N PRO A 102 14.23 -0.25 3.26
CA PRO A 102 15.43 0.58 3.16
C PRO A 102 15.10 1.98 2.65
N ASP A 103 15.82 3.00 3.13
CA ASP A 103 15.56 4.40 2.76
C ASP A 103 15.60 4.68 1.26
N LYS A 104 16.46 3.96 0.52
CA LYS A 104 16.52 4.07 -0.95
C LYS A 104 15.17 3.75 -1.59
N ARG A 105 14.45 2.75 -1.08
CA ARG A 105 13.11 2.38 -1.58
C ARG A 105 12.06 3.38 -1.11
N LYS A 106 12.10 3.81 0.16
CA LYS A 106 11.20 4.86 0.67
C LYS A 106 11.29 6.14 -0.18
N ARG A 107 12.51 6.56 -0.55
CA ARG A 107 12.75 7.69 -1.47
C ARG A 107 12.17 7.43 -2.88
N ALA A 108 12.36 6.24 -3.43
CA ALA A 108 11.81 5.87 -4.74
C ALA A 108 10.26 5.84 -4.80
N TYR A 109 9.60 5.81 -3.65
CA TYR A 109 8.14 5.79 -3.52
C TYR A 109 7.54 7.15 -3.16
N GLN A 110 8.36 8.21 -3.07
CA GLN A 110 7.87 9.57 -2.85
C GLN A 110 6.82 9.96 -3.91
N GLY A 111 5.70 10.53 -3.46
CA GLY A 111 4.54 10.87 -4.30
C GLY A 111 3.61 9.69 -4.66
N TYR A 112 3.94 8.47 -4.21
CA TYR A 112 3.23 7.22 -4.49
C TYR A 112 3.00 6.37 -3.23
N VAL A 113 3.09 7.00 -2.06
CA VAL A 113 2.93 6.37 -0.74
C VAL A 113 1.83 7.08 0.04
N ALA A 114 1.10 6.32 0.86
CA ALA A 114 0.09 6.88 1.72
C ALA A 114 0.68 7.90 2.73
N PRO A 115 0.13 9.13 2.83
CA PRO A 115 0.70 10.20 3.65
C PRO A 115 0.83 9.86 5.14
N TYR A 116 -0.05 9.03 5.71
CA TYR A 116 0.04 8.62 7.10
C TYR A 116 1.33 7.83 7.40
N LEU A 117 1.93 7.15 6.43
CA LEU A 117 3.21 6.45 6.61
C LEU A 117 4.37 7.44 6.75
N LEU A 118 4.36 8.50 5.95
CA LEU A 118 5.34 9.58 6.04
C LEU A 118 5.23 10.30 7.39
N ALA A 119 3.99 10.53 7.86
CA ALA A 119 3.75 11.11 9.17
C ALA A 119 4.24 10.22 10.31
N ILE A 120 4.06 8.89 10.22
CA ILE A 120 4.61 7.94 11.20
C ILE A 120 6.14 8.05 11.25
N ASP A 121 6.83 8.04 10.10
CA ASP A 121 8.29 8.19 10.04
C ASP A 121 8.76 9.53 10.62
N ALA A 122 8.00 10.60 10.39
CA ALA A 122 8.29 11.93 10.94
C ALA A 122 7.92 12.08 12.43
N GLY A 123 7.34 11.06 13.06
CA GLY A 123 6.84 11.14 14.44
C GLY A 123 5.60 12.03 14.60
N MET A 124 4.95 12.41 13.51
CA MET A 124 3.80 13.32 13.47
C MET A 124 2.47 12.57 13.66
N SER A 125 1.44 13.27 14.15
CA SER A 125 0.06 12.79 14.13
C SER A 125 -0.56 13.09 12.77
N PHE A 126 -1.33 12.14 12.23
CA PHE A 126 -2.11 12.32 11.01
C PHE A 126 -3.59 12.36 11.39
N PRO A 127 -4.40 13.29 10.85
CA PRO A 127 -5.82 13.35 11.17
C PRO A 127 -6.49 12.02 10.83
N ALA A 128 -7.32 11.53 11.75
CA ALA A 128 -8.13 10.34 11.55
C ALA A 128 -9.08 10.58 10.39
N VAL A 129 -9.25 9.57 9.55
CA VAL A 129 -10.01 9.77 8.33
C VAL A 129 -11.49 9.51 8.59
N SER A 130 -12.31 10.53 8.30
CA SER A 130 -13.74 10.55 8.58
C SER A 130 -14.48 10.08 7.33
N PHE A 131 -14.77 8.78 7.27
CA PHE A 131 -15.73 8.16 6.36
C PHE A 131 -16.73 7.39 7.19
#